data_AF-A0A1A5NVB7-F1
#
_entry.id   AF-A0A1A5NVB7-F1
#
_cell.length_a   1.000
_cell.length_b   1.000
_cell.length_c   1.000
_cell.angle_alpha   90.00
_cell.angle_beta   90.00
_cell.angle_gamma   90.00
#
_symmetry.space_group_name_H-M   'P 1'
#
loop_
_entity.id
_entity.type
_entity.pdbx_description
1 polymer ?
#
loop_
_entity_poly.entity_id
_entity_poly.type
_entity_poly.pdbx_seq_one_letter_code
_entity_poly.pdbx_strand_id
1 'polypeptide(L)'
;MNALTHVSPNASPDAPADSSWTTAADLAAGRGAIGIGLAVAALLVVGLLIGLFASGSRRVRRGESPRPRPEEQPQRPEGGPVHEVRERREPDEMPRDGERLGPHDLHGGSSGSRTGTSQDRPRWGGNGRI
;
A
#
# COMPACT_ATOMS: atom_id res chain seq x y z
N MET A 1 3.14 -53.73 -55.91
CA MET A 1 2.60 -52.63 -55.08
C MET A 1 1.61 -53.25 -54.11
N ASN A 2 2.02 -53.48 -52.86
CA ASN A 2 1.19 -54.13 -51.83
C ASN A 2 0.63 -53.07 -50.89
N ALA A 3 -0.70 -52.95 -50.82
CA ALA A 3 -1.38 -52.17 -49.79
C ALA A 3 -1.90 -53.13 -48.72
N LEU A 4 -1.28 -53.06 -47.54
CA LEU A 4 -1.71 -53.71 -46.31
C LEU A 4 -3.10 -53.21 -45.91
N THR A 5 -4.11 -54.05 -46.05
CA THR A 5 -5.42 -53.82 -45.44
C THR A 5 -5.29 -54.14 -43.95
N HIS A 6 -5.20 -53.10 -43.13
CA HIS A 6 -5.16 -53.20 -41.68
C HIS A 6 -6.52 -53.72 -41.18
N VAL A 7 -6.62 -55.03 -40.95
CA VAL A 7 -7.77 -55.68 -40.33
C VAL A 7 -7.84 -55.21 -38.88
N SER A 8 -8.86 -54.42 -38.55
CA SER A 8 -9.18 -53.98 -37.19
C SER A 8 -9.61 -55.19 -36.36
N PRO A 9 -8.88 -55.59 -35.30
CA PRO A 9 -9.29 -56.70 -34.48
C PRO A 9 -10.29 -56.19 -33.43
N ASN A 10 -11.47 -56.82 -33.44
CA ASN A 10 -12.37 -56.92 -32.29
C ASN A 10 -13.29 -55.71 -32.01
N ALA A 11 -14.31 -55.53 -32.86
CA ALA A 11 -15.56 -54.93 -32.43
C ALA A 11 -16.47 -56.06 -31.91
N SER A 12 -16.56 -56.20 -30.57
CA SER A 12 -17.49 -57.12 -29.92
C SER A 12 -18.92 -56.64 -30.20
N PRO A 13 -19.79 -57.43 -30.85
CA PRO A 13 -21.11 -57.00 -31.31
C PRO A 13 -22.15 -56.81 -30.19
N ASP A 14 -21.75 -57.04 -28.94
CA ASP A 14 -22.57 -57.04 -27.73
C ASP A 14 -22.11 -56.03 -26.67
N ALA A 15 -21.08 -55.23 -26.94
CA ALA A 15 -20.72 -54.11 -26.08
C ALA A 15 -21.88 -53.09 -26.10
N PRO A 16 -22.47 -52.71 -24.94
CA PRO A 16 -23.50 -51.68 -24.93
C PRO A 16 -22.91 -50.42 -25.57
N ALA A 17 -23.70 -49.74 -26.41
CA ALA A 17 -23.29 -48.51 -27.07
C ALA A 17 -22.55 -47.60 -26.06
N ASP A 18 -21.24 -47.49 -26.28
CA ASP A 18 -20.33 -46.44 -25.83
C ASP A 18 -20.52 -45.83 -24.43
N SER A 19 -20.37 -46.62 -23.36
CA SER A 19 -20.22 -46.10 -21.97
C SER A 19 -19.02 -45.15 -21.74
N SER A 20 -18.28 -44.76 -22.78
CA SER A 20 -17.20 -43.77 -22.73
C SER A 20 -17.73 -42.35 -22.60
N TRP A 21 -18.90 -42.01 -23.17
CA TRP A 21 -19.51 -40.69 -22.99
C TRP A 21 -20.10 -40.51 -21.59
N THR A 22 -20.66 -41.56 -20.99
CA THR A 22 -21.10 -41.52 -19.58
C THR A 22 -19.90 -41.32 -18.66
N THR A 23 -18.80 -42.04 -18.92
CA THR A 23 -17.56 -41.91 -18.13
C THR A 23 -16.95 -40.51 -18.28
N ALA A 24 -16.93 -39.96 -19.50
CA ALA A 24 -16.46 -38.59 -19.75
C ALA A 24 -17.36 -37.54 -19.08
N ALA A 25 -18.68 -37.73 -19.11
CA ALA A 25 -19.64 -36.88 -18.43
C ALA A 25 -19.50 -36.94 -16.90
N ASP A 26 -19.31 -38.12 -16.31
CA ASP A 26 -19.07 -38.30 -14.87
C ASP A 26 -17.72 -37.69 -14.43
N LEU A 27 -16.67 -37.83 -15.25
CA LEU A 27 -15.37 -37.19 -14.99
C LEU A 27 -15.46 -35.66 -15.09
N ALA A 28 -16.17 -35.13 -16.09
CA ALA A 28 -16.40 -33.70 -16.26
C ALA A 28 -17.29 -33.14 -15.13
N ALA A 29 -18.34 -33.86 -14.74
CA ALA A 29 -19.21 -33.51 -13.61
C ALA A 29 -18.45 -33.57 -12.28
N GLY A 30 -17.62 -34.60 -12.06
CA GLY A 30 -16.76 -34.72 -10.89
C GLY A 30 -15.73 -33.60 -10.81
N ARG A 31 -15.08 -33.24 -11.93
CA ARG A 31 -14.11 -32.13 -11.98
C ARG A 31 -14.79 -30.77 -11.83
N GLY A 32 -15.97 -30.58 -12.42
CA GLY A 32 -16.76 -29.35 -12.32
C GLY A 32 -17.33 -29.11 -10.92
N ALA A 33 -17.85 -30.16 -10.27
CA ALA A 33 -18.34 -30.11 -8.91
C ALA A 33 -17.23 -29.78 -7.91
N ILE A 34 -16.03 -30.36 -8.09
CA ILE A 34 -14.84 -30.00 -7.30
C ILE A 34 -14.47 -28.53 -7.51
N GLY A 35 -14.51 -28.03 -8.76
CA GLY A 35 -14.21 -26.63 -9.06
C GLY A 35 -15.16 -25.65 -8.37
N ILE A 36 -16.47 -25.92 -8.41
CA ILE A 36 -17.49 -25.09 -7.73
C ILE A 36 -17.32 -25.17 -6.21
N GLY A 37 -17.10 -26.37 -5.67
CA GLY A 37 -16.88 -26.56 -4.23
C GLY A 37 -15.66 -25.78 -3.72
N LEU A 38 -14.55 -25.80 -4.47
CA LEU A 38 -13.34 -25.03 -4.14
C LEU A 38 -13.57 -23.52 -4.25
N ALA A 39 -14.31 -23.05 -5.25
CA ALA A 39 -14.65 -21.64 -5.39
C ALA A 39 -15.50 -21.15 -4.21
N VAL A 40 -16.51 -21.92 -3.80
CA VAL A 40 -17.34 -21.60 -2.63
C VAL A 40 -16.50 -21.61 -1.35
N ALA A 41 -15.65 -22.62 -1.15
CA ALA A 41 -14.76 -22.68 0.01
C ALA A 41 -13.81 -21.48 0.06
N ALA A 42 -13.23 -21.08 -1.08
CA ALA A 42 -12.38 -19.89 -1.17
C ALA A 42 -13.14 -18.60 -0.81
N LEU A 43 -14.38 -18.44 -1.31
CA LEU A 43 -15.22 -17.29 -0.97
C LEU A 43 -15.58 -17.24 0.51
N LEU A 44 -15.84 -18.39 1.16
CA LEU A 44 -16.09 -18.46 2.59
C LEU A 44 -14.86 -18.03 3.40
N VAL A 45 -13.67 -18.52 3.04
CA VAL A 45 -12.42 -18.14 3.70
C VAL A 45 -12.15 -16.65 3.52
N VAL A 46 -12.27 -16.11 2.30
CA VAL A 46 -12.08 -14.68 2.04
C VAL A 46 -13.10 -13.83 2.79
N GLY A 47 -14.37 -14.23 2.79
CA GLY A 47 -15.44 -13.56 3.53
C GLY A 47 -15.18 -13.54 5.04
N LEU A 48 -14.69 -14.66 5.59
CA LEU A 48 -14.29 -14.75 7.00
C LEU A 48 -13.13 -13.79 7.33
N LEU A 49 -12.08 -13.77 6.49
CA LEU A 49 -10.93 -12.89 6.69
C LEU A 49 -11.33 -11.41 6.64
N ILE A 50 -12.14 -11.02 5.65
CA ILE A 50 -12.67 -9.66 5.54
C ILE A 50 -13.54 -9.32 6.74
N GLY A 51 -14.40 -10.25 7.17
CA GLY A 51 -15.28 -10.07 8.32
C GLY A 51 -14.51 -9.83 9.62
N LEU A 52 -13.47 -10.64 9.88
CA LEU A 52 -12.59 -10.48 11.04
C LEU A 52 -11.81 -9.15 11.00
N PHE A 53 -11.22 -8.82 9.86
CA PHE A 53 -10.49 -7.57 9.67
C PHE A 53 -11.38 -6.33 9.84
N ALA A 54 -12.55 -6.33 9.20
CA ALA A 54 -13.51 -5.24 9.29
C ALA A 54 -14.06 -5.08 10.71
N SER A 55 -14.35 -6.18 11.40
CA SER A 55 -14.81 -6.16 12.80
C SER A 55 -13.74 -5.59 13.73
N GLY A 56 -12.48 -5.98 13.55
CA GLY A 56 -11.33 -5.42 14.28
C GLY A 56 -11.16 -3.93 14.02
N SER A 57 -11.11 -3.51 12.75
CA SER A 57 -10.97 -2.09 12.38
C SER A 57 -12.13 -1.25 12.91
N ARG A 58 -13.36 -1.77 12.85
CA ARG A 58 -14.54 -1.07 13.36
C ARG A 58 -14.52 -0.94 14.88
N ARG A 59 -13.98 -1.92 15.61
CA ARG A 59 -13.82 -1.85 17.07
C ARG A 59 -12.81 -0.78 17.49
N VAL A 60 -11.67 -0.71 16.80
CA VAL A 60 -10.63 0.33 17.04
C VAL A 60 -11.20 1.72 16.78
N ARG A 61 -11.90 1.92 15.66
CA ARG A 61 -12.51 3.21 15.30
C ARG A 61 -13.62 3.68 16.25
N ARG A 62 -14.17 2.81 17.10
CA ARG A 62 -15.15 3.20 18.14
C ARG A 62 -14.49 3.61 19.45
N GLY A 63 -13.19 3.30 19.64
CA GLY A 63 -12.41 3.65 20.84
C GLY A 63 -11.71 5.00 20.73
N GLU A 64 -11.36 5.44 19.52
CA GLU A 64 -10.94 6.82 19.29
C GLU A 64 -12.16 7.77 19.33
N SER A 65 -11.99 8.90 20.01
CA SER A 65 -12.93 10.03 19.91
C SER A 65 -13.25 10.30 18.44
N PRO A 66 -14.50 10.63 18.07
CA PRO A 66 -14.87 10.89 16.68
C PRO A 66 -13.84 11.81 16.03
N ARG A 67 -13.45 11.52 14.78
CA ARG A 67 -12.57 12.41 14.02
C ARG A 67 -13.14 13.83 14.14
N PRO A 68 -12.35 14.80 14.66
CA PRO A 68 -12.89 16.11 14.98
C PRO A 68 -13.55 16.69 13.76
N ARG A 69 -14.80 17.10 13.94
CA ARG A 69 -15.60 17.69 12.86
C ARG A 69 -14.95 19.01 12.41
N PRO A 70 -15.18 19.47 11.18
CA PRO A 70 -14.68 20.77 10.73
C PRO A 70 -15.05 21.90 11.70
N GLU A 71 -16.28 21.86 12.26
CA GLU A 71 -16.72 22.79 13.30
C GLU A 71 -16.00 22.63 14.66
N GLU A 72 -15.43 21.46 14.95
CA GLU A 72 -14.62 21.20 16.15
C GLU A 72 -13.13 21.53 15.93
N GLN A 73 -12.74 21.88 14.69
CA GLN A 73 -11.38 22.35 14.44
C GLN A 73 -11.17 23.71 15.11
N PRO A 74 -9.99 23.94 15.71
CA PRO A 74 -9.63 25.25 16.25
C PRO A 74 -9.86 26.34 15.21
N GLN A 75 -10.81 27.23 15.49
CA GLN A 75 -11.10 28.35 14.61
C GLN A 75 -9.95 29.36 14.69
N ARG A 76 -9.73 30.09 13.59
CA ARG A 76 -8.74 31.17 13.61
C ARG A 76 -9.14 32.19 14.67
N PRO A 77 -8.20 32.71 15.48
CA PRO A 77 -8.48 33.83 16.37
C PRO A 77 -9.08 35.01 15.60
N GLU A 78 -9.86 35.85 16.28
CA GLU A 78 -10.54 37.02 15.68
C GLU A 78 -9.56 37.98 14.96
N GLY A 79 -8.30 38.03 15.41
CA GLY A 79 -7.22 38.82 14.79
C GLY A 79 -6.60 38.20 13.53
N GLY A 80 -7.12 37.07 13.03
CA GLY A 80 -6.56 36.32 11.92
C GLY A 80 -5.52 35.27 12.34
N PRO A 81 -4.92 34.53 11.37
CA PRO A 81 -3.83 33.62 11.67
C PRO A 81 -2.72 34.38 12.39
N VAL A 82 -2.26 33.87 13.54
CA VAL A 82 -1.02 34.35 14.14
C VAL A 82 0.06 34.12 13.09
N HIS A 83 0.53 35.20 12.46
CA HIS A 83 1.63 35.10 11.52
C HIS A 83 2.85 34.59 12.28
N GLU A 84 3.50 33.58 11.73
CA GLU A 84 4.81 33.17 12.24
C GLU A 84 5.73 34.39 12.20
N VAL A 85 6.19 34.85 13.36
CA VAL A 85 7.31 35.79 13.44
C VAL A 85 8.53 35.01 12.96
N ARG A 86 8.86 35.17 11.67
CA ARG A 86 10.01 34.52 11.06
C ARG A 86 11.22 35.40 11.26
N GLU A 87 11.99 35.07 12.28
CA GLU A 87 13.28 35.69 12.53
C GLU A 87 14.38 34.88 11.84
N ARG A 88 15.12 35.53 10.93
CA ARG A 88 16.35 34.99 10.37
C ARG A 88 17.43 35.04 11.45
N ARG A 89 17.85 33.87 11.91
CA ARG A 89 19.00 33.69 12.80
C ARG A 89 20.31 33.89 12.03
N GLU A 90 21.31 34.45 12.68
CA GLU A 90 22.68 34.51 12.19
C GLU A 90 23.17 33.07 11.97
N PRO A 91 23.65 32.72 10.77
CA PRO A 91 24.31 31.43 10.55
C PRO A 91 25.52 31.33 11.46
N ASP A 92 25.63 30.24 12.22
CA ASP A 92 26.85 29.97 12.97
C ASP A 92 27.88 29.28 12.07
N GLU A 93 29.14 29.69 12.18
CA GLU A 93 30.23 29.13 11.38
C GLU A 93 30.56 27.71 11.87
N MET A 94 30.50 26.74 10.95
CA MET A 94 30.84 25.35 11.29
C MET A 94 32.34 25.22 11.59
N PRO A 95 32.71 24.53 12.69
CA PRO A 95 34.09 24.14 12.94
C PRO A 95 34.69 23.38 11.73
N ARG A 96 35.92 23.73 11.34
CA ARG A 96 36.64 23.12 10.19
C ARG A 96 37.82 22.26 10.63
N ASP A 97 37.76 21.75 11.86
CA ASP A 97 38.77 20.90 12.49
C ASP A 97 38.82 19.48 11.92
N GLY A 98 37.83 19.09 11.11
CA GLY A 98 37.80 17.81 10.40
C GLY A 98 37.26 16.65 11.24
N GLU A 99 36.86 16.93 12.48
CA GLU A 99 36.22 15.96 13.35
C GLU A 99 34.75 15.75 13.00
N ARG A 100 34.23 14.54 13.27
CA ARG A 100 32.80 14.27 13.12
C ARG A 100 32.05 14.90 14.29
N LEU A 101 31.40 16.03 14.05
CA LEU A 101 30.53 16.68 15.03
C LEU A 101 29.10 16.13 14.98
N GLY A 102 28.55 15.76 16.15
CA GLY A 102 27.13 15.50 16.34
C GLY A 102 26.35 16.80 16.53
N PRO A 103 25.00 16.79 16.39
CA PRO A 103 24.18 18.00 16.53
C PRO A 103 24.30 18.71 17.89
N HIS A 104 24.66 17.96 18.94
CA HIS A 104 24.84 18.47 20.30
C HIS A 104 26.25 19.03 20.56
N ASP A 105 27.20 18.70 19.69
CA ASP A 105 28.59 19.17 19.78
C ASP A 105 28.77 20.55 19.13
N LEU A 106 27.75 21.05 18.43
CA LEU A 106 27.71 22.40 17.87
C LEU A 106 27.46 23.42 18.99
N HIS A 107 28.39 24.36 19.18
CA HIS A 107 28.21 25.49 20.10
C HIS A 107 26.98 26.32 19.67
N GLY A 108 26.01 26.50 20.56
CA GLY A 108 24.75 27.18 20.23
C GLY A 108 23.62 26.27 19.69
N GLY A 109 23.84 24.95 19.63
CA GLY A 109 22.88 23.98 19.08
C GLY A 109 22.82 24.04 17.54
N SER A 110 21.97 23.21 16.91
CA SER A 110 21.90 23.15 15.42
C SER A 110 21.37 24.43 14.75
N SER A 111 21.09 25.49 15.51
CA SER A 111 20.57 26.77 15.04
C SER A 111 21.06 27.88 15.97
N GLY A 112 21.93 28.76 15.47
CA GLY A 112 22.45 29.90 16.23
C GLY A 112 21.36 30.69 16.96
N SER A 113 21.67 31.21 18.15
CA SER A 113 20.72 31.94 19.00
C SER A 113 20.68 33.44 18.71
N ARG A 114 21.54 33.94 17.81
CA ARG A 114 21.67 35.36 17.51
C ARG A 114 20.78 35.75 16.32
N THR A 115 20.11 36.89 16.43
CA THR A 115 19.35 37.49 15.32
C THR A 115 20.31 37.93 14.21
N GLY A 116 20.02 37.54 12.97
CA GLY A 116 20.79 37.95 11.81
C GLY A 116 20.61 39.44 11.49
N THR A 117 21.65 40.08 10.97
CA THR A 117 21.67 41.51 10.63
C THR A 117 20.69 41.91 9.52
N SER A 118 20.31 40.97 8.65
CA SER A 118 19.22 41.12 7.68
C SER A 118 18.17 40.05 7.94
N GLN A 119 16.91 40.47 7.87
CA GLN A 119 15.72 39.62 7.98
C GLN A 119 15.12 39.28 6.61
N ASP A 120 15.74 39.75 5.53
CA ASP A 120 15.29 39.46 4.17
C ASP A 120 15.55 38.00 3.79
N ARG A 121 14.62 37.43 3.04
CA ARG A 121 14.72 36.04 2.59
C ARG A 121 15.81 35.93 1.51
N PRO A 122 16.92 35.19 1.74
CA PRO A 122 17.95 35.03 0.72
C PRO A 122 17.35 34.28 -0.48
N ARG A 123 17.50 34.87 -1.67
CA ARG A 123 17.13 34.24 -2.93
C ARG A 123 18.36 33.49 -3.44
N TRP A 124 18.29 32.17 -3.52
CA TRP A 124 19.35 31.40 -4.18
C TRP A 124 19.27 31.64 -5.70
N GLY A 125 20.31 32.25 -6.30
CA GLY A 125 20.40 32.46 -7.75
C GLY A 125 20.36 33.91 -8.26
N GLY A 126 20.88 34.89 -7.52
CA GLY A 126 21.12 36.23 -8.09
C GLY A 126 22.40 36.26 -8.92
N ASN A 127 22.26 36.30 -10.24
CA ASN A 127 23.34 36.57 -11.21
C ASN A 127 23.76 38.05 -11.17
N GLY A 128 24.21 38.53 -10.01
CA GLY A 128 24.80 39.86 -9.85
C GLY A 128 26.26 39.85 -10.26
N ARG A 129 26.55 40.04 -11.54
CA ARG A 129 27.87 40.53 -11.98
C ARG A 129 28.00 41.98 -11.50
N ILE A 130 28.99 42.22 -10.64
CA ILE A 130 29.67 43.51 -10.48
C ILE A 130 31.16 43.24 -10.54
#